data_AF-A0A225VDA2-F1
#
_entry.id   AF-A0A225VDA2-F1
#
_cell.length_a   1.000
_cell.length_b   1.000
_cell.length_c   1.000
_cell.angle_alpha   90.00
_cell.angle_beta   90.00
_cell.angle_gamma   90.00
#
_symmetry.space_group_name_H-M   'P 1'
#
loop_
_entity.id
_entity.type
_entity.pdbx_description
1 polymer ?
#
loop_
_entity_poly.entity_id
_entity_poly.type
_entity_poly.pdbx_seq_one_letter_code
_entity_poly.pdbx_strand_id
1 'polypeptide(L)'
;MRVLNSRVHTPIPAKLQIQCLASEIARFAVYTNPQHPWQKTGRQFPPQAYLFDITDFGQEGSLSQRAPPDDIYCGYWRNIRGAGHKNDPEFGFSQWDRGHWIPPRAVELFITMAFRNLRLNMPHLDRLEVLEIKAMLDAVDDAWRDYSLDRVKRNDRLRTKYPYICWKRSLESPPPVDGMLPVFLFELSMPLYGMKYLTWIPKTPMWLKEVADLDAREPWRNNWLDCSEKHPYNTTFYPCNPDRPLFVPVGHSWASVGPLIVRDPALTNAEMIGANFPSLWLHMNPAPEDFVEPADSPELLLLDRLMALAKDTDFTQDGEDPVPTSREEDDEVSEEKESEQEEIEEPPPVIEDKDEDSSTQII
;
A
#
# COMPACT_ATOMS: atom_id res chain seq x y z
N MET A 1 -15.12 16.64 9.89
CA MET A 1 -14.43 16.23 8.65
C MET A 1 -14.63 14.74 8.40
N ARG A 2 -15.44 14.36 7.40
CA ARG A 2 -15.60 12.94 6.98
C ARG A 2 -14.64 12.72 5.82
N VAL A 3 -13.44 12.19 6.07
CA VAL A 3 -12.60 11.68 4.98
C VAL A 3 -13.26 10.39 4.50
N LEU A 4 -14.13 10.51 3.50
CA LEU A 4 -14.78 9.38 2.86
C LEU A 4 -13.74 8.65 1.99
N ASN A 5 -12.93 7.82 2.65
CA ASN A 5 -12.08 6.85 1.97
C ASN A 5 -12.95 5.67 1.53
N SER A 6 -13.91 5.89 0.63
CA SER A 6 -14.76 4.83 0.08
C SER A 6 -13.96 4.01 -0.94
N ARG A 7 -12.96 3.29 -0.44
CA ARG A 7 -12.24 2.24 -1.16
C ARG A 7 -13.15 1.02 -1.22
N VAL A 8 -14.05 1.00 -2.19
CA VAL A 8 -14.91 -0.17 -2.42
C VAL A 8 -14.09 -1.19 -3.18
N HIS A 9 -13.99 -2.40 -2.63
CA HIS A 9 -13.33 -3.50 -3.33
C HIS A 9 -14.14 -3.92 -4.53
N THR A 10 -13.47 -4.15 -5.66
CA THR A 10 -14.06 -4.89 -6.77
C THR A 10 -14.27 -6.34 -6.32
N PRO A 11 -15.49 -6.89 -6.42
CA PRO A 11 -15.72 -8.32 -6.21
C PRO A 11 -14.84 -9.14 -7.15
N ILE A 12 -14.21 -10.20 -6.64
CA ILE A 12 -13.34 -11.07 -7.43
C ILE A 12 -14.15 -12.29 -7.87
N PRO A 13 -14.35 -12.53 -9.18
CA PRO A 13 -15.00 -13.75 -9.65
C PRO A 13 -14.22 -14.99 -9.24
N ALA A 14 -14.90 -16.04 -8.78
CA ALA A 14 -14.25 -17.27 -8.29
C ALA A 14 -13.39 -17.99 -9.35
N LYS A 15 -13.75 -17.86 -10.63
CA LYS A 15 -13.04 -18.44 -11.78
C LYS A 15 -12.09 -17.47 -12.47
N LEU A 16 -11.82 -16.30 -11.87
CA LEU A 16 -10.91 -15.32 -12.45
C LEU A 16 -9.49 -15.90 -12.53
N GLN A 17 -8.88 -15.76 -13.71
CA GLN A 17 -7.49 -16.11 -13.96
C GLN A 17 -6.74 -14.83 -14.35
N ILE A 18 -5.60 -14.58 -13.70
CA ILE A 18 -4.73 -13.45 -14.04
C ILE A 18 -3.46 -14.02 -14.64
N GLN A 19 -3.27 -13.75 -15.92
CA GLN A 19 -2.08 -14.16 -16.66
C GLN A 19 -0.86 -13.39 -16.15
N CYS A 20 0.31 -14.03 -16.24
CA CYS A 20 1.57 -13.46 -15.81
C CYS A 20 2.76 -14.10 -16.52
N LEU A 21 3.85 -13.36 -16.56
CA LEU A 21 5.18 -13.82 -16.97
C LEU A 21 6.11 -13.79 -15.75
N ALA A 22 7.05 -14.74 -15.69
CA ALA A 22 8.03 -14.81 -14.61
C ALA A 22 8.87 -13.52 -14.56
N SER A 23 9.30 -13.05 -15.74
CA SER A 23 10.02 -11.78 -15.90
C SER A 23 9.23 -10.58 -15.39
N GLU A 24 7.93 -10.50 -15.63
CA GLU A 24 7.09 -9.39 -15.19
C GLU A 24 6.83 -9.44 -13.67
N ILE A 25 6.61 -10.63 -13.09
CA ILE A 25 6.53 -10.80 -11.63
C ILE A 25 7.83 -10.33 -10.98
N ALA A 26 8.98 -10.76 -11.51
CA ALA A 26 10.28 -10.36 -10.99
C ALA A 26 10.48 -8.84 -11.08
N ARG A 27 10.13 -8.21 -12.22
CA ARG A 27 10.22 -6.75 -12.37
C ARG A 27 9.28 -6.01 -11.41
N PHE A 28 8.09 -6.55 -11.14
CA PHE A 28 7.15 -6.02 -10.14
C PHE A 28 7.68 -6.16 -8.71
N ALA A 29 8.43 -7.22 -8.42
CA ALA A 29 9.05 -7.46 -7.12
C ALA A 29 10.26 -6.55 -6.85
N VAL A 30 11.03 -6.20 -7.88
CA VAL A 30 12.25 -5.37 -7.76
C VAL A 30 11.88 -3.88 -7.72
N TYR A 31 11.26 -3.48 -6.61
CA TYR A 31 10.81 -2.10 -6.36
C TYR A 31 11.96 -1.10 -6.19
N THR A 32 13.20 -1.56 -6.02
CA THR A 32 14.40 -0.70 -5.95
C THR A 32 14.87 -0.24 -7.32
N ASN A 33 14.35 -0.81 -8.41
CA ASN A 33 14.65 -0.36 -9.76
C ASN A 33 14.17 1.10 -9.93
N PRO A 34 15.02 2.06 -10.32
CA PRO A 34 14.64 3.46 -10.49
C PRO A 34 13.46 3.69 -11.45
N GLN A 35 13.23 2.77 -12.39
CA GLN A 35 12.13 2.79 -13.35
C GLN A 35 10.86 2.11 -12.86
N HIS A 36 10.89 1.45 -11.70
CA HIS A 36 9.70 0.88 -11.09
C HIS A 36 8.67 1.99 -10.81
N PRO A 37 7.36 1.76 -11.06
CA PRO A 37 6.32 2.75 -10.82
C PRO A 37 6.36 3.36 -9.40
N TRP A 38 6.51 2.52 -8.36
CA TRP A 38 6.73 3.01 -6.99
C TRP A 38 7.85 4.05 -6.86
N GLN A 39 9.00 3.86 -7.51
CA GLN A 39 10.11 4.81 -7.43
C GLN A 39 9.77 6.14 -8.14
N LYS A 40 8.99 6.07 -9.23
CA LYS A 40 8.49 7.27 -9.91
C LYS A 40 7.54 8.05 -9.00
N THR A 41 6.56 7.37 -8.40
CA THR A 41 5.64 7.93 -7.40
C THR A 41 6.39 8.49 -6.19
N GLY A 42 7.38 7.76 -5.68
CA GLY A 42 8.21 8.14 -4.55
C GLY A 42 8.92 9.49 -4.72
N ARG A 43 9.36 9.78 -5.95
CA ARG A 43 10.02 11.06 -6.30
C ARG A 43 9.08 12.25 -6.35
N GLN A 44 7.77 12.02 -6.50
CA GLN A 44 6.78 13.09 -6.52
C GLN A 44 6.39 13.58 -5.13
N PHE A 45 6.68 12.81 -4.07
CA PHE A 45 6.39 13.28 -2.72
C PHE A 45 7.27 14.50 -2.36
N PRO A 46 6.70 15.51 -1.69
CA PRO A 46 7.42 16.69 -1.20
C PRO A 46 8.71 16.32 -0.43
N PRO A 47 9.82 17.04 -0.62
CA PRO A 47 11.11 16.66 -0.04
C PRO A 47 11.22 16.89 1.47
N GLN A 48 10.32 17.68 2.05
CA GLN A 48 10.24 17.97 3.49
C GLN A 48 8.86 17.60 4.01
N ALA A 49 8.77 17.33 5.32
CA ALA A 49 7.50 17.27 6.02
C ALA A 49 6.90 18.68 6.12
N TYR A 50 5.58 18.77 5.98
CA TYR A 50 4.87 20.05 6.04
C TYR A 50 4.32 20.35 7.43
N LEU A 51 4.11 19.33 8.24
CA LEU A 51 3.32 19.43 9.46
C LEU A 51 4.12 19.12 10.72
N PHE A 52 5.38 18.74 10.59
CA PHE A 52 6.34 18.59 11.69
C PHE A 52 7.77 18.89 11.20
N ASP A 53 8.65 19.23 12.14
CA ASP A 53 10.05 19.57 11.85
C ASP A 53 10.91 18.29 11.74
N ILE A 54 11.82 18.28 10.76
CA ILE A 54 12.77 17.19 10.49
C ILE A 54 14.23 17.66 10.53
N THR A 55 14.48 18.94 10.84
CA THR A 55 15.77 19.61 10.65
C THR A 55 16.89 19.01 11.51
N ASP A 56 16.57 18.59 12.74
CA ASP A 56 17.56 18.07 13.69
C ASP A 56 17.62 16.52 13.76
N PHE A 57 16.87 15.83 12.91
CA PHE A 57 16.77 14.37 12.99
C PHE A 57 17.95 13.65 12.29
N GLY A 58 18.75 12.91 13.05
CA GLY A 58 19.97 12.22 12.58
C GLY A 58 19.75 11.21 11.45
N GLN A 59 20.57 11.27 10.40
CA GLN A 59 20.37 10.58 9.11
C GLN A 59 20.57 9.05 9.11
N GLU A 60 21.21 8.46 10.13
CA GLU A 60 21.77 7.10 10.00
C GLU A 60 21.38 6.10 11.11
N GLY A 61 20.51 6.48 12.05
CA GLY A 61 20.08 5.61 13.14
C GLY A 61 19.00 4.60 12.72
N SER A 62 19.06 3.37 13.25
CA SER A 62 17.92 2.45 13.19
C SER A 62 16.78 2.97 14.06
N LEU A 63 15.54 2.74 13.63
CA LEU A 63 14.34 3.12 14.38
C LEU A 63 14.21 2.35 15.70
N SER A 64 14.59 2.98 16.81
CA SER A 64 14.32 2.43 18.15
C SER A 64 12.84 2.60 18.52
N GLN A 65 12.18 1.51 18.90
CA GLN A 65 10.81 1.57 19.44
C GLN A 65 10.72 2.29 20.79
N ARG A 66 11.84 2.59 21.44
CA ARG A 66 11.90 3.32 22.72
C ARG A 66 12.36 4.77 22.55
N ALA A 67 12.60 5.21 21.32
CA ALA A 67 12.95 6.59 21.06
C ALA A 67 11.79 7.54 21.43
N PRO A 68 12.09 8.83 21.68
CA PRO A 68 11.08 9.87 21.80
C PRO A 68 10.09 9.84 20.61
N PRO A 69 8.82 10.24 20.80
CA PRO A 69 7.82 10.23 19.74
C PRO A 69 8.28 10.93 18.44
N ASP A 70 8.89 12.11 18.54
CA ASP A 70 9.35 12.92 17.40
C ASP A 70 10.38 12.18 16.54
N ASP A 71 11.33 11.50 17.19
CA ASP A 71 12.34 10.67 16.52
C ASP A 71 11.72 9.47 15.81
N ILE A 72 10.70 8.87 16.43
CA ILE A 72 9.96 7.75 15.86
C ILE A 72 9.22 8.21 14.59
N TYR A 73 8.53 9.36 14.65
CA TYR A 73 7.78 9.90 13.52
C TYR A 73 8.70 10.27 12.35
N CYS A 74 9.80 10.97 12.63
CA CYS A 74 10.78 11.34 11.61
C CYS A 74 11.42 10.11 10.95
N GLY A 75 11.74 9.08 11.73
CA GLY A 75 12.29 7.86 11.15
C GLY A 75 11.26 7.04 10.36
N TYR A 76 9.99 6.98 10.78
CA TYR A 76 8.93 6.36 9.97
C TYR A 76 8.67 7.11 8.67
N TRP A 77 8.67 8.45 8.72
CA TRP A 77 8.60 9.30 7.54
C TRP A 77 9.72 8.99 6.54
N ARG A 78 10.97 8.88 7.01
CA ARG A 78 12.13 8.50 6.16
C ARG A 78 12.01 7.09 5.60
N ASN A 79 11.65 6.12 6.43
CA ASN A 79 11.50 4.73 6.00
C ASN A 79 10.47 4.58 4.87
N ILE A 80 9.35 5.29 5.00
CA ILE A 80 8.29 5.29 3.99
C ILE A 80 8.73 5.90 2.65
N ARG A 81 9.84 6.63 2.64
CA ARG A 81 10.43 7.29 1.47
C ARG A 81 11.66 6.57 0.92
N GLY A 82 12.00 5.39 1.43
CA GLY A 82 13.19 4.65 1.02
C GLY A 82 14.51 5.19 1.56
N ALA A 83 14.44 6.09 2.54
CA ALA A 83 15.58 6.65 3.25
C ALA A 83 15.73 6.07 4.67
N GLY A 84 15.06 4.95 4.95
CA GLY A 84 15.17 4.24 6.22
C GLY A 84 16.46 3.44 6.34
N HIS A 85 16.73 2.93 7.54
CA HIS A 85 17.86 2.03 7.74
C HIS A 85 17.70 0.76 6.88
N LYS A 86 18.79 0.22 6.32
CA LYS A 86 18.81 -0.93 5.40
C LYS A 86 18.12 -2.22 5.89
N ASN A 87 17.98 -2.37 7.21
CA ASN A 87 17.31 -3.52 7.83
C ASN A 87 15.83 -3.25 8.11
N ASP A 88 15.38 -2.00 7.97
CA ASP A 88 13.99 -1.66 8.17
C ASP A 88 13.19 -2.02 6.91
N PRO A 89 11.93 -2.47 7.06
CA PRO A 89 11.09 -2.82 5.92
C PRO A 89 10.76 -1.57 5.11
N GLU A 90 10.68 -1.66 3.78
CA GLU A 90 10.27 -0.52 2.95
C GLU A 90 8.75 -0.30 3.05
N PHE A 91 8.32 0.51 4.02
CA PHE A 91 6.90 0.73 4.30
C PHE A 91 6.18 1.45 3.16
N GLY A 92 6.88 2.34 2.44
CA GLY A 92 6.31 3.06 1.31
C GLY A 92 5.90 2.13 0.18
N PHE A 93 6.82 1.25 -0.26
CA PHE A 93 6.51 0.24 -1.27
C PHE A 93 5.38 -0.68 -0.79
N SER A 94 5.42 -1.11 0.48
CA SER A 94 4.38 -1.96 1.05
C SER A 94 3.00 -1.28 0.98
N GLN A 95 2.94 0.04 1.23
CA GLN A 95 1.71 0.82 1.14
C GLN A 95 1.26 1.05 -0.30
N TRP A 96 2.19 1.20 -1.24
CA TRP A 96 1.89 1.29 -2.68
C TRP A 96 1.37 -0.05 -3.22
N ASP A 97 1.99 -1.17 -2.83
CA ASP A 97 1.60 -2.52 -3.22
C ASP A 97 0.18 -2.87 -2.72
N ARG A 98 -0.20 -2.38 -1.53
CA ARG A 98 -1.60 -2.42 -1.05
C ARG A 98 -2.56 -1.67 -1.95
N GLY A 99 -2.10 -0.58 -2.57
CA GLY A 99 -2.84 0.19 -3.57
C GLY A 99 -2.95 -0.50 -4.93
N HIS A 100 -2.15 -1.55 -5.17
CA HIS A 100 -2.00 -2.26 -6.44
C HIS A 100 -2.17 -3.78 -6.25
N TRP A 101 -3.08 -4.19 -5.38
CA TRP A 101 -3.11 -5.55 -4.87
C TRP A 101 -3.66 -6.55 -5.89
N ILE A 102 -2.79 -7.39 -6.45
CA ILE A 102 -3.17 -8.48 -7.35
C ILE A 102 -3.71 -9.68 -6.54
N PRO A 103 -4.95 -10.15 -6.80
CA PRO A 103 -5.55 -11.30 -6.13
C PRO A 103 -4.69 -12.56 -6.21
N PRO A 104 -4.22 -13.12 -5.08
CA PRO A 104 -3.34 -14.27 -5.12
C PRO A 104 -3.98 -15.49 -5.78
N ARG A 105 -5.24 -15.73 -5.42
CA ARG A 105 -5.98 -16.90 -5.88
C ARG A 105 -6.17 -16.91 -7.41
N ALA A 106 -6.29 -15.75 -8.04
CA ALA A 106 -6.49 -15.67 -9.48
C ALA A 106 -5.20 -15.97 -10.26
N VAL A 107 -4.03 -15.65 -9.70
CA VAL A 107 -2.73 -16.02 -10.28
C VAL A 107 -2.48 -17.52 -10.09
N GLU A 108 -2.72 -18.06 -8.90
CA GLU A 108 -2.59 -19.49 -8.61
C GLU A 108 -3.52 -20.34 -9.50
N LEU A 109 -4.75 -19.86 -9.73
CA LEU A 109 -5.70 -20.54 -10.60
C LEU A 109 -5.21 -20.53 -12.05
N PHE A 110 -4.66 -19.41 -12.53
CA PHE A 110 -4.03 -19.34 -13.84
C PHE A 110 -2.91 -20.37 -13.98
N ILE A 111 -1.96 -20.41 -13.04
CA ILE A 111 -0.83 -21.37 -13.07
C ILE A 111 -1.34 -22.82 -13.11
N THR A 112 -2.31 -23.14 -12.24
CA THR A 112 -2.91 -24.48 -12.17
C THR A 112 -3.57 -24.87 -13.50
N MET A 113 -4.32 -23.95 -14.11
CA MET A 113 -4.98 -24.19 -15.39
C MET A 113 -3.99 -24.26 -16.55
N ALA A 114 -2.92 -23.47 -16.52
CA ALA A 114 -1.86 -23.51 -17.52
C ALA A 114 -1.14 -24.88 -17.55
N PHE A 115 -0.77 -25.42 -16.38
CA PHE A 115 -0.22 -26.78 -16.29
C PHE A 115 -1.21 -27.86 -16.72
N ARG A 116 -2.50 -27.70 -16.38
CA ARG A 116 -3.54 -28.61 -16.86
C ARG A 116 -3.64 -28.59 -18.39
N ASN A 117 -3.64 -27.41 -19.00
CA ASN A 117 -3.71 -27.24 -20.45
C ASN A 117 -2.49 -27.83 -21.15
N LEU A 118 -1.28 -27.64 -20.60
CA LEU A 118 -0.07 -28.29 -21.11
C LEU A 118 -0.23 -29.81 -21.07
N ARG A 119 -0.68 -30.38 -19.94
CA ARG A 119 -0.87 -31.83 -19.78
C ARG A 119 -1.85 -32.42 -20.79
N LEU A 120 -2.97 -31.73 -21.03
CA LEU A 120 -3.99 -32.18 -21.97
C LEU A 120 -3.50 -32.12 -23.43
N ASN A 121 -2.65 -31.16 -23.76
CA ASN A 121 -2.13 -30.95 -25.12
C ASN A 121 -0.78 -31.62 -25.40
N MET A 122 -0.15 -32.27 -24.42
CA MET A 122 1.11 -33.00 -24.62
C MET A 122 1.12 -33.95 -25.84
N PRO A 123 0.04 -34.68 -26.18
CA PRO A 123 0.05 -35.54 -27.37
C PRO A 123 0.16 -34.78 -28.72
N HIS A 124 -0.13 -33.48 -28.72
CA HIS A 124 -0.15 -32.62 -29.91
C HIS A 124 1.08 -31.72 -30.01
N LEU A 125 1.99 -31.82 -29.03
CA LEU A 125 3.20 -31.02 -28.95
C LEU A 125 4.42 -31.92 -29.11
N ASP A 126 5.48 -31.38 -29.71
CA ASP A 126 6.75 -32.08 -29.70
C ASP A 126 7.39 -32.04 -28.30
N ARG A 127 8.39 -32.91 -28.09
CA ARG A 127 9.05 -33.03 -26.78
C ARG A 127 9.77 -31.76 -26.36
N LEU A 128 10.35 -31.01 -27.29
CA LEU A 128 11.08 -29.80 -26.99
C LEU A 128 10.11 -28.70 -26.55
N GLU A 129 9.00 -28.55 -27.27
CA GLU A 129 7.93 -27.59 -26.95
C GLU A 129 7.34 -27.85 -25.56
N VAL A 130 7.08 -29.12 -25.21
CA VAL A 130 6.60 -29.48 -23.87
C VAL A 130 7.60 -29.04 -22.79
N LEU A 131 8.90 -29.23 -23.03
CA LEU A 131 9.93 -28.84 -22.07
C LEU A 131 10.05 -27.31 -21.93
N GLU A 132 9.98 -26.58 -23.04
CA GLU A 132 10.06 -25.11 -23.04
C GLU A 132 8.85 -24.48 -22.33
N ILE A 133 7.64 -24.93 -22.65
CA ILE A 133 6.42 -24.44 -21.98
C ILE A 133 6.44 -24.81 -20.50
N LYS A 134 6.83 -26.05 -20.15
CA LYS A 134 6.93 -26.45 -18.74
C LYS A 134 7.93 -25.58 -17.99
N ALA A 135 9.12 -25.35 -18.56
CA ALA A 135 10.15 -24.54 -17.92
C ALA A 135 9.68 -23.09 -17.70
N MET A 136 8.95 -22.53 -18.67
CA MET A 136 8.32 -21.21 -18.52
C MET A 136 7.28 -21.20 -17.39
N LEU A 137 6.39 -22.21 -17.31
CA LEU A 137 5.39 -22.29 -16.24
C LEU A 137 6.01 -22.53 -14.85
N ASP A 138 7.06 -23.36 -14.77
CA ASP A 138 7.82 -23.57 -13.53
C ASP A 138 8.44 -22.23 -13.07
N ALA A 139 9.02 -21.46 -13.99
CA ALA A 139 9.59 -20.14 -13.68
C ALA A 139 8.53 -19.15 -13.20
N VAL A 140 7.32 -19.18 -13.77
CA VAL A 140 6.19 -18.36 -13.32
C VAL A 140 5.77 -18.73 -11.90
N ASP A 141 5.63 -20.03 -11.61
CA ASP A 141 5.24 -20.53 -10.28
C ASP A 141 6.27 -20.16 -9.21
N ASP A 142 7.56 -20.35 -9.52
CA ASP A 142 8.66 -19.99 -8.61
C ASP A 142 8.69 -18.48 -8.35
N ALA A 143 8.62 -17.65 -9.41
CA ALA A 143 8.62 -16.19 -9.26
C ALA A 143 7.41 -15.70 -8.45
N TRP A 144 6.23 -16.29 -8.67
CA TRP A 144 5.02 -15.95 -7.94
C TRP A 144 5.13 -16.33 -6.46
N ARG A 145 5.62 -17.54 -6.16
CA ARG A 145 5.80 -18.02 -4.78
C ARG A 145 6.73 -17.10 -4.00
N ASP A 146 7.87 -16.76 -4.57
CA ASP A 146 8.86 -15.89 -3.94
C ASP A 146 8.30 -14.48 -3.70
N TYR A 147 7.70 -13.88 -4.74
CA TYR A 147 7.06 -12.56 -4.61
C TYR A 147 5.94 -12.56 -3.57
N SER A 148 5.06 -13.57 -3.58
CA SER A 148 3.89 -13.63 -2.69
C SER A 148 4.30 -13.80 -1.22
N LEU A 149 5.29 -14.66 -0.94
CA LEU A 149 5.83 -14.85 0.41
C LEU A 149 6.43 -13.55 0.96
N ASP A 150 7.25 -12.87 0.16
CA ASP A 150 7.89 -11.63 0.59
C ASP A 150 6.89 -10.47 0.72
N ARG A 151 5.89 -10.42 -0.17
CA ARG A 151 4.79 -9.46 -0.09
C ARG A 151 4.01 -9.59 1.22
N VAL A 152 3.69 -10.81 1.65
CA VAL A 152 2.98 -11.07 2.92
C VAL A 152 3.82 -10.58 4.10
N LYS A 153 5.10 -10.98 4.17
CA LYS A 153 6.03 -10.53 5.22
C LYS A 153 6.13 -9.00 5.30
N ARG A 154 6.26 -8.31 4.15
CA ARG A 154 6.31 -6.85 4.08
C ARG A 154 5.02 -6.21 4.62
N ASN A 155 3.86 -6.73 4.20
CA ASN A 155 2.57 -6.21 4.63
C ASN A 155 2.29 -6.42 6.12
N ASP A 156 2.68 -7.56 6.68
CA ASP A 156 2.51 -7.82 8.11
C ASP A 156 3.39 -6.91 8.95
N ARG A 157 4.63 -6.69 8.53
CA ARG A 157 5.50 -5.68 9.16
C ARG A 157 4.90 -4.28 9.09
N LEU A 158 4.33 -3.88 7.95
CA LEU A 158 3.64 -2.59 7.80
C LEU A 158 2.46 -2.47 8.78
N ARG A 159 1.60 -3.50 8.90
CA ARG A 159 0.46 -3.50 9.84
C ARG A 159 0.90 -3.37 11.30
N THR A 160 1.94 -4.11 11.68
CA THR A 160 2.47 -4.08 13.05
C THR A 160 3.14 -2.75 13.37
N LYS A 161 3.73 -2.06 12.39
CA LYS A 161 4.50 -0.84 12.64
C LYS A 161 3.67 0.42 12.47
N TYR A 162 2.85 0.50 11.42
CA TYR A 162 2.14 1.73 11.07
C TYR A 162 0.88 1.94 11.95
N PRO A 163 -0.19 1.13 11.86
CA PRO A 163 -1.30 1.22 12.82
C PRO A 163 -0.90 1.02 14.29
N TYR A 164 -0.19 -0.07 14.62
CA TYR A 164 -0.04 -0.47 16.02
C TYR A 164 1.04 0.32 16.78
N ILE A 165 2.04 0.87 16.10
CA ILE A 165 3.08 1.67 16.76
C ILE A 165 2.92 3.15 16.45
N CYS A 166 2.78 3.54 15.18
CA CYS A 166 2.65 4.97 14.86
C CYS A 166 1.30 5.49 15.36
N TRP A 167 0.18 4.94 14.88
CA TRP A 167 -1.14 5.51 15.18
C TRP A 167 -1.53 5.34 16.63
N LYS A 168 -1.36 4.14 17.20
CA LYS A 168 -1.67 3.88 18.61
C LYS A 168 -0.95 4.88 19.53
N ARG A 169 0.35 5.09 19.32
CA ARG A 169 1.12 6.06 20.13
C ARG A 169 0.72 7.50 19.88
N SER A 170 0.41 7.87 18.64
CA SER A 170 -0.13 9.21 18.33
C SER A 170 -1.46 9.48 19.02
N LEU A 171 -2.24 8.44 19.35
CA LEU A 171 -3.57 8.59 19.96
C LEU A 171 -3.59 8.41 21.48
N GLU A 172 -2.78 7.50 22.04
CA GLU A 172 -2.85 7.08 23.45
C GLU A 172 -1.79 7.71 24.37
N SER A 173 -0.66 8.19 23.84
CA SER A 173 0.41 8.79 24.66
C SER A 173 1.01 10.00 23.97
N PRO A 174 0.26 11.11 23.93
CA PRO A 174 0.69 12.34 23.29
C PRO A 174 2.05 12.83 23.81
N PRO A 175 3.00 13.25 22.95
CA PRO A 175 4.04 14.15 23.43
C PRO A 175 3.37 15.43 23.99
N PRO A 176 3.98 16.09 25.00
CA PRO A 176 3.43 17.29 25.63
C PRO A 176 3.40 18.54 24.72
N VAL A 177 3.67 18.40 23.42
CA VAL A 177 3.69 19.49 22.46
C VAL A 177 2.29 19.67 21.88
N ASP A 178 1.65 20.80 22.21
CA ASP A 178 0.37 21.23 21.66
C ASP A 178 0.44 21.24 20.11
N GLY A 179 -0.18 20.25 19.46
CA GLY A 179 -0.46 20.29 18.02
C GLY A 179 0.11 19.15 17.17
N MET A 180 0.95 18.26 17.69
CA MET A 180 1.56 17.18 16.87
C MET A 180 0.65 15.95 16.64
N LEU A 181 -0.51 15.91 17.28
CA LEU A 181 -1.26 14.68 17.58
C LEU A 181 -1.98 13.99 16.41
N PRO A 182 -2.87 14.64 15.62
CA PRO A 182 -3.46 14.02 14.43
C PRO A 182 -2.69 14.35 13.16
N VAL A 183 -1.83 15.38 13.21
CA VAL A 183 -1.33 16.02 12.00
C VAL A 183 -0.31 15.13 11.27
N PHE A 184 0.41 14.28 11.99
CA PHE A 184 1.23 13.20 11.40
C PHE A 184 0.41 12.23 10.54
N LEU A 185 -0.81 11.88 10.96
CA LEU A 185 -1.72 11.02 10.18
C LEU A 185 -2.13 11.67 8.85
N PHE A 186 -2.04 13.00 8.78
CA PHE A 186 -2.34 13.82 7.62
C PHE A 186 -1.08 14.37 6.95
N GLU A 187 0.12 13.89 7.30
CA GLU A 187 1.36 14.39 6.70
C GLU A 187 1.34 14.12 5.19
N LEU A 188 1.26 15.21 4.45
CA LEU A 188 1.10 15.25 3.01
C LEU A 188 2.27 14.62 2.24
N SER A 189 3.46 14.65 2.85
CA SER A 189 4.67 14.08 2.27
C SER A 189 4.84 12.57 2.51
N MET A 190 3.79 11.91 3.04
CA MET A 190 3.72 10.46 3.23
C MET A 190 2.47 9.86 2.54
N PRO A 191 2.57 8.65 1.96
CA PRO A 191 1.42 7.84 1.57
C PRO A 191 0.43 7.64 2.72
N LEU A 192 -0.87 7.82 2.44
CA LEU A 192 -1.93 7.52 3.39
C LEU A 192 -2.07 6.00 3.54
N TYR A 193 -2.15 5.52 4.78
CA TYR A 193 -2.35 4.09 5.05
C TYR A 193 -3.71 3.60 4.57
N GLY A 194 -3.68 2.57 3.74
CA GLY A 194 -4.86 1.88 3.26
C GLY A 194 -5.30 0.81 4.22
N MET A 195 -6.40 1.04 4.94
CA MET A 195 -7.00 0.04 5.85
C MET A 195 -7.30 -1.28 5.15
N LYS A 196 -7.67 -1.22 3.86
CA LYS A 196 -7.93 -2.38 3.03
C LYS A 196 -7.08 -2.37 1.76
N TYR A 197 -6.86 -3.56 1.20
CA TYR A 197 -6.19 -3.74 -0.09
C TYR A 197 -7.05 -3.20 -1.23
N LEU A 198 -6.48 -2.47 -2.17
CA LEU A 198 -7.18 -2.08 -3.39
C LEU A 198 -6.92 -3.13 -4.46
N THR A 199 -7.88 -4.03 -4.60
CA THR A 199 -7.84 -5.07 -5.62
C THR A 199 -7.60 -4.46 -7.00
N TRP A 200 -6.62 -4.99 -7.71
CA TRP A 200 -6.36 -4.69 -9.11
C TRP A 200 -6.36 -6.00 -9.90
N ILE A 201 -7.09 -6.00 -11.02
CA ILE A 201 -7.16 -7.11 -11.95
C ILE A 201 -6.45 -6.64 -13.23
N PRO A 202 -5.18 -7.01 -13.45
CA PRO A 202 -4.48 -6.73 -14.70
C PRO A 202 -5.20 -7.40 -15.87
N LYS A 203 -5.24 -6.70 -17.00
CA LYS A 203 -5.88 -7.19 -18.24
C LYS A 203 -4.90 -7.96 -19.12
N THR A 204 -3.61 -7.78 -18.90
CA THR A 204 -2.51 -8.35 -19.66
C THR A 204 -1.49 -8.96 -18.69
N PRO A 205 -0.61 -9.85 -19.16
CA PRO A 205 0.49 -10.35 -18.34
C PRO A 205 1.60 -9.30 -18.12
N MET A 206 1.54 -8.15 -18.81
CA MET A 206 2.51 -7.04 -18.72
C MET A 206 2.11 -6.05 -17.63
N TRP A 207 2.08 -6.52 -16.38
CA TRP A 207 1.55 -5.77 -15.24
C TRP A 207 2.11 -4.34 -15.13
N LEU A 208 3.43 -4.17 -15.27
CA LEU A 208 4.04 -2.85 -15.12
C LEU A 208 3.60 -1.82 -16.18
N LYS A 209 3.25 -2.26 -17.40
CA LYS A 209 2.75 -1.36 -18.45
C LYS A 209 1.37 -0.79 -18.07
N GLU A 210 0.56 -1.56 -17.36
CA GLU A 210 -0.81 -1.18 -16.99
C GLU A 210 -0.92 -0.27 -15.76
N VAL A 211 0.16 -0.13 -14.96
CA VAL A 211 0.12 0.67 -13.72
C VAL A 211 -0.18 2.14 -13.99
N ALA A 212 0.45 2.73 -15.01
CA ALA A 212 0.23 4.15 -15.32
C ALA A 212 -1.23 4.44 -15.69
N ASP A 213 -1.84 3.57 -16.50
CA ASP A 213 -3.25 3.66 -16.87
C ASP A 213 -4.18 3.43 -15.69
N LEU A 214 -3.82 2.53 -14.78
CA LEU A 214 -4.55 2.29 -13.54
C LEU A 214 -4.54 3.53 -12.65
N ASP A 215 -3.37 4.12 -12.42
CA ASP A 215 -3.21 5.30 -11.57
C ASP A 215 -3.93 6.52 -12.16
N ALA A 216 -3.85 6.73 -13.48
CA ALA A 216 -4.58 7.81 -14.15
C ALA A 216 -6.11 7.67 -13.99
N ARG A 217 -6.62 6.43 -14.02
CA ARG A 217 -8.05 6.14 -13.87
C ARG A 217 -8.52 6.15 -12.41
N GLU A 218 -7.64 5.79 -11.49
CA GLU A 218 -7.92 5.63 -10.05
C GLU A 218 -6.87 6.37 -9.20
N PRO A 219 -6.84 7.72 -9.26
CA PRO A 219 -5.76 8.52 -8.69
C PRO A 219 -5.57 8.35 -7.17
N TRP A 220 -6.58 7.85 -6.45
CA TRP A 220 -6.42 7.56 -5.02
C TRP A 220 -5.44 6.42 -4.72
N ARG A 221 -5.10 5.56 -5.69
CA ARG A 221 -4.13 4.46 -5.51
C ARG A 221 -2.72 4.95 -5.24
N ASN A 222 -2.37 6.10 -5.80
CA ASN A 222 -1.08 6.75 -5.62
C ASN A 222 -1.16 8.02 -4.77
N ASN A 223 -2.15 8.10 -3.87
CA ASN A 223 -2.39 9.27 -2.99
C ASN A 223 -2.65 10.57 -3.76
N TRP A 224 -3.33 10.47 -4.91
CA TRP A 224 -3.67 11.60 -5.78
C TRP A 224 -2.44 12.44 -6.16
N LEU A 225 -1.25 11.85 -6.23
CA LEU A 225 -0.04 12.58 -6.58
C LEU A 225 -0.15 13.16 -8.00
N ASP A 226 -0.75 12.44 -8.94
CA ASP A 226 -0.97 12.94 -10.30
C ASP A 226 -2.25 13.80 -10.46
N CYS A 227 -3.08 13.92 -9.41
CA CYS A 227 -4.35 14.66 -9.41
C CYS A 227 -4.57 15.40 -8.07
N SER A 228 -3.54 16.11 -7.62
CA SER A 228 -3.49 16.71 -6.27
C SER A 228 -4.61 17.73 -6.01
N GLU A 229 -5.19 18.33 -7.05
CA GLU A 229 -6.35 19.22 -6.96
C GLU A 229 -7.61 18.52 -6.45
N LYS A 230 -7.69 17.19 -6.60
CA LYS A 230 -8.77 16.33 -6.11
C LYS A 230 -8.43 15.65 -4.78
N HIS A 231 -7.25 15.93 -4.21
CA HIS A 231 -6.83 15.29 -2.97
C HIS A 231 -7.73 15.75 -1.80
N PRO A 232 -8.25 14.85 -0.95
CA PRO A 232 -9.16 15.22 0.16
C PRO A 232 -8.60 16.29 1.11
N TYR A 233 -7.29 16.34 1.32
CA TYR A 233 -6.68 17.44 2.05
C TYR A 233 -6.93 18.78 1.38
N ASN A 234 -6.69 18.89 0.07
CA ASN A 234 -6.83 20.13 -0.68
C ASN A 234 -8.29 20.55 -0.86
N THR A 235 -9.20 19.59 -1.03
CA THR A 235 -10.63 19.86 -1.24
C THR A 235 -11.41 20.07 0.05
N THR A 236 -10.91 19.56 1.18
CA THR A 236 -11.68 19.53 2.45
C THR A 236 -10.92 20.16 3.62
N PHE A 237 -9.65 19.81 3.86
CA PHE A 237 -8.89 20.31 5.02
C PHE A 237 -8.38 21.74 4.81
N TYR A 238 -7.65 21.97 3.72
CA TYR A 238 -7.06 23.26 3.38
C TYR A 238 -8.08 24.41 3.32
N PRO A 239 -9.28 24.24 2.74
CA PRO A 239 -10.30 25.30 2.73
C PRO A 239 -10.76 25.74 4.13
N CYS A 240 -10.69 24.86 5.12
CA CYS A 240 -11.01 25.16 6.53
C CYS A 240 -9.80 25.71 7.31
N ASN A 241 -8.58 25.56 6.77
CA ASN A 241 -7.32 25.87 7.44
C ASN A 241 -6.33 26.55 6.45
N PRO A 242 -6.64 27.76 5.94
CA PRO A 242 -5.86 28.39 4.87
C PRO A 242 -4.45 28.83 5.29
N ASP A 243 -4.16 28.82 6.61
CA ASP A 243 -2.85 29.03 7.20
C ASP A 243 -1.92 27.82 7.02
N ARG A 244 -2.46 26.65 6.68
CA ARG A 244 -1.71 25.42 6.43
C ARG A 244 -1.25 25.33 4.98
N PRO A 245 -0.11 24.66 4.69
CA PRO A 245 0.41 24.56 3.34
C PRO A 245 -0.54 23.75 2.44
N LEU A 246 -0.61 24.13 1.17
CA LEU A 246 -1.31 23.35 0.16
C LEU A 246 -0.51 22.08 -0.18
N PHE A 247 -1.18 20.95 -0.39
CA PHE A 247 -0.50 19.77 -0.93
C PHE A 247 -0.16 19.97 -2.40
N VAL A 248 1.13 20.07 -2.69
CA VAL A 248 1.68 20.20 -4.05
C VAL A 248 2.80 19.18 -4.23
N PRO A 249 2.64 18.21 -5.14
CA PRO A 249 3.69 17.25 -5.51
C PRO A 249 4.91 17.94 -6.13
N VAL A 250 6.07 17.27 -6.06
CA VAL A 250 7.28 17.69 -6.77
C VAL A 250 7.01 17.76 -8.27
N GLY A 251 7.51 18.81 -8.93
CA GLY A 251 7.26 19.08 -10.34
C GLY A 251 5.98 19.90 -10.61
N HIS A 252 5.16 20.14 -9.59
CA HIS A 252 4.00 21.02 -9.66
C HIS A 252 4.24 22.31 -8.88
N SER A 253 3.36 23.30 -9.08
CA SER A 253 3.37 24.56 -8.35
C SER A 253 2.02 24.86 -7.74
N TRP A 254 2.01 25.74 -6.74
CA TRP A 254 0.75 26.27 -6.22
C TRP A 254 -0.12 26.89 -7.32
N ALA A 255 0.49 27.59 -8.28
CA ALA A 255 -0.21 28.21 -9.39
C ALA A 255 -0.84 27.21 -10.38
N SER A 256 -0.30 25.99 -10.47
CA SER A 256 -0.86 24.94 -11.35
C SER A 256 -1.96 24.12 -10.66
N VAL A 257 -1.85 23.90 -9.34
CA VAL A 257 -2.81 23.06 -8.58
C VAL A 257 -3.93 23.89 -7.98
N GLY A 258 -3.60 25.00 -7.33
CA GLY A 258 -4.52 25.84 -6.55
C GLY A 258 -5.80 26.22 -7.29
N PRO A 259 -5.71 26.75 -8.53
CA PRO A 259 -6.90 27.13 -9.31
C PRO A 259 -7.83 25.97 -9.68
N LEU A 260 -7.34 24.72 -9.69
CA LEU A 260 -8.11 23.55 -10.06
C LEU A 260 -8.86 22.92 -8.87
N ILE A 261 -8.58 23.37 -7.65
CA ILE A 261 -9.18 22.81 -6.44
C ILE A 261 -10.65 23.22 -6.38
N VAL A 262 -11.51 22.21 -6.38
CA VAL A 262 -12.94 22.36 -6.10
C VAL A 262 -13.19 21.90 -4.67
N ARG A 263 -13.78 22.77 -3.85
CA ARG A 263 -14.12 22.45 -2.46
C ARG A 263 -15.13 21.31 -2.40
N ASP A 264 -15.01 20.48 -1.36
CA ASP A 264 -15.97 19.44 -1.08
C ASP A 264 -17.36 20.07 -0.83
N PRO A 265 -18.41 19.68 -1.59
CA PRO A 265 -19.74 20.25 -1.44
C PRO A 265 -20.39 19.97 -0.07
N ALA A 266 -19.84 19.05 0.72
CA ALA A 266 -20.29 18.78 2.09
C ALA A 266 -19.86 19.87 3.10
N LEU A 267 -18.91 20.74 2.75
CA LEU A 267 -18.47 21.82 3.64
C LEU A 267 -19.49 22.97 3.70
N THR A 268 -19.84 23.39 4.91
CA THR A 268 -20.67 24.57 5.13
C THR A 268 -19.85 25.86 5.08
N ASN A 269 -20.50 26.98 4.76
CA ASN A 269 -19.85 28.31 4.78
C ASN A 269 -19.31 28.69 6.16
N ALA A 270 -19.81 28.10 7.25
CA ALA A 270 -19.36 28.36 8.62
C ALA A 270 -18.08 27.59 8.98
N GLU A 271 -17.86 26.41 8.36
CA GLU A 271 -16.62 25.64 8.51
C GLU A 271 -15.46 26.24 7.68
N MET A 272 -15.76 27.21 6.83
CA MET A 272 -14.80 27.92 6.00
C MET A 272 -14.26 29.15 6.75
N ILE A 273 -12.98 29.14 7.09
CA ILE A 273 -12.31 30.32 7.64
C ILE A 273 -11.70 31.10 6.48
N GLY A 274 -12.30 32.25 6.15
CA GLY A 274 -11.79 33.31 5.28
C GLY A 274 -10.68 32.96 4.28
N ALA A 275 -11.06 32.38 3.15
CA ALA A 275 -10.27 32.47 1.93
C ALA A 275 -11.12 33.17 0.87
N ASN A 276 -10.68 34.36 0.44
CA ASN A 276 -11.07 34.89 -0.86
C ASN A 276 -10.57 33.91 -1.92
N PHE A 277 -11.32 32.84 -2.17
CA PHE A 277 -11.17 32.04 -3.38
C PHE A 277 -11.51 32.98 -4.55
N PRO A 278 -10.56 33.41 -5.39
CA PRO A 278 -10.93 34.11 -6.59
C PRO A 278 -11.54 33.07 -7.51
N SER A 279 -12.84 33.19 -7.74
CA SER A 279 -13.51 32.63 -8.90
C SER A 279 -12.83 33.16 -10.15
N LEU A 280 -11.88 32.43 -10.75
CA LEU A 280 -11.54 32.58 -12.17
C LEU A 280 -10.51 31.53 -12.67
N TRP A 281 -10.86 30.92 -13.81
CA TRP A 281 -10.02 30.40 -14.90
C TRP A 281 -9.91 28.88 -15.13
N LEU A 282 -10.13 28.54 -16.40
CA LEU A 282 -10.08 27.25 -17.07
C LEU A 282 -8.73 27.03 -17.78
N HIS A 283 -8.35 25.74 -17.87
CA HIS A 283 -7.45 25.07 -18.83
C HIS A 283 -5.92 25.10 -18.62
N MET A 284 -5.30 23.91 -18.49
CA MET A 284 -4.64 23.16 -19.58
C MET A 284 -4.05 21.82 -19.08
N ASN A 285 -4.13 20.78 -19.93
CA ASN A 285 -3.48 19.46 -19.80
C ASN A 285 -2.04 19.49 -20.36
N PRO A 286 -1.15 18.61 -19.89
CA PRO A 286 -0.12 18.00 -20.73
C PRO A 286 -0.39 16.52 -20.99
N ALA A 287 -0.02 16.08 -22.20
CA ALA A 287 -0.12 14.70 -22.70
C ALA A 287 0.96 13.79 -22.07
N PRO A 288 0.73 12.47 -22.01
CA PRO A 288 1.74 11.53 -21.54
C PRO A 288 2.84 11.33 -22.60
N GLU A 289 4.07 11.15 -22.11
CA GLU A 289 5.23 10.74 -22.89
C GLU A 289 5.11 9.25 -23.27
N ASP A 290 5.34 8.95 -24.54
CA ASP A 290 5.27 7.61 -25.10
C ASP A 290 6.35 6.70 -24.50
N PHE A 291 5.91 5.57 -23.95
CA PHE A 291 6.78 4.47 -23.59
C PHE A 291 7.23 3.75 -24.87
N VAL A 292 8.54 3.72 -25.11
CA VAL A 292 9.12 2.89 -26.17
C VAL A 292 8.95 1.41 -25.79
N GLU A 293 8.25 0.69 -26.66
CA GLU A 293 7.89 -0.70 -26.49
C GLU A 293 9.11 -1.61 -26.71
N PRO A 294 9.51 -2.45 -25.74
CA PRO A 294 10.45 -3.52 -26.02
C PRO A 294 9.73 -4.63 -26.79
N ALA A 295 10.44 -5.27 -27.71
CA ALA A 295 9.94 -6.43 -28.45
C ALA A 295 9.43 -7.52 -27.49
N ASP A 296 8.42 -8.27 -27.96
CA ASP A 296 7.76 -9.33 -27.18
C ASP A 296 8.78 -10.32 -26.62
N SER A 297 8.71 -10.54 -25.29
CA SER A 297 9.56 -11.51 -24.61
C SER A 297 9.30 -12.91 -25.18
N PRO A 298 10.32 -13.77 -25.34
CA PRO A 298 10.13 -15.18 -25.69
C PRO A 298 9.11 -15.90 -24.77
N GLU A 299 8.99 -15.47 -23.51
CA GLU A 299 7.98 -15.97 -22.56
C GLU A 299 6.54 -15.62 -23.00
N LEU A 300 6.32 -14.43 -23.57
CA LEU A 300 5.01 -13.99 -24.04
C LEU A 300 4.55 -14.82 -25.24
N LEU A 301 5.45 -15.11 -26.18
CA LEU A 301 5.16 -15.97 -27.34
C LEU A 301 4.79 -17.40 -26.90
N LEU A 302 5.50 -17.96 -25.90
CA LEU A 302 5.18 -19.27 -25.34
C LEU A 302 3.83 -19.26 -24.61
N LEU A 303 3.52 -18.19 -23.87
CA LEU A 303 2.24 -18.02 -23.22
C LEU A 303 1.11 -17.92 -24.24
N ASP A 304 1.24 -17.07 -25.25
CA ASP A 304 0.23 -16.92 -26.32
C ASP A 304 -0.02 -18.24 -27.04
N ARG A 305 1.05 -19.01 -27.30
CA ARG A 305 0.94 -20.34 -27.89
C ARG A 305 0.19 -21.32 -27.00
N LEU A 306 0.47 -21.33 -25.69
CA LEU A 306 -0.28 -22.14 -24.72
C LEU A 306 -1.76 -21.72 -24.64
N MET A 307 -2.03 -20.42 -24.64
CA MET A 307 -3.39 -19.88 -24.57
C MET A 307 -4.19 -20.14 -25.85
N ALA A 308 -3.53 -20.22 -27.01
CA ALA A 308 -4.17 -20.62 -28.26
C ALA A 308 -4.63 -22.09 -28.22
N LEU A 309 -3.80 -23.00 -27.71
CA LEU A 309 -4.14 -24.42 -27.55
C LEU A 309 -5.35 -24.65 -26.63
N ALA A 310 -5.53 -23.78 -25.63
CA ALA A 310 -6.67 -23.86 -24.72
C ALA A 310 -8.01 -23.46 -25.38
N LYS A 311 -7.99 -22.64 -26.44
CA LYS A 311 -9.19 -22.22 -27.18
C LYS A 311 -9.71 -23.31 -28.12
N ASP A 312 -8.83 -24.17 -28.62
CA ASP A 312 -9.20 -25.28 -29.51
C ASP A 312 -9.79 -26.48 -28.75
N THR A 313 -9.60 -26.53 -27.42
CA THR A 313 -10.25 -27.47 -26.50
C THR A 313 -11.54 -26.88 -25.94
N ASP A 314 -12.56 -26.65 -26.78
CA ASP A 314 -13.90 -26.32 -26.31
C ASP A 314 -14.55 -27.60 -25.74
N PHE A 315 -14.61 -27.69 -24.41
CA PHE A 315 -15.38 -28.71 -23.72
C PHE A 315 -16.73 -28.11 -23.33
N THR A 316 -17.80 -28.67 -23.91
CA THR A 316 -19.16 -28.59 -23.37
C THR A 316 -19.13 -28.78 -21.86
N GLN A 317 -19.80 -27.87 -21.15
CA GLN A 317 -20.06 -27.98 -19.72
C GLN A 317 -20.89 -29.24 -19.46
N ASP A 318 -20.24 -30.34 -19.12
CA ASP A 318 -20.92 -31.47 -18.51
C ASP A 318 -21.25 -31.08 -17.07
N GLY A 319 -22.51 -30.70 -16.88
CA GLY A 319 -23.13 -30.56 -15.57
C GLY A 319 -23.34 -31.94 -14.98
N GLU A 320 -22.48 -32.32 -14.05
CA GLU A 320 -22.85 -33.23 -12.97
C GLU A 320 -22.19 -32.70 -11.68
N ASP A 321 -23.03 -32.14 -10.81
CA ASP A 321 -22.68 -31.91 -9.40
C ASP A 321 -22.41 -33.27 -8.75
N PRO A 322 -21.24 -33.51 -8.13
CA PRO A 322 -21.12 -34.62 -7.20
C PRO A 322 -21.78 -34.20 -5.87
N VAL A 323 -22.85 -34.92 -5.55
CA VAL A 323 -23.47 -35.00 -4.22
C VAL A 323 -22.40 -35.17 -3.14
N PRO A 324 -22.48 -34.43 -2.01
CA PRO A 324 -21.46 -34.49 -0.98
C PRO A 324 -21.59 -35.77 -0.17
N THR A 325 -20.59 -36.64 -0.24
CA THR A 325 -20.46 -37.75 0.71
C THR A 325 -19.84 -37.22 2.00
N SER A 326 -20.68 -37.18 3.02
CA SER A 326 -20.40 -36.98 4.44
C SER A 326 -19.04 -37.53 4.89
N ARG A 327 -18.23 -36.65 5.45
CA ARG A 327 -17.38 -36.99 6.58
C ARG A 327 -17.33 -35.77 7.50
N GLU A 328 -18.27 -35.76 8.44
CA GLU A 328 -18.19 -35.01 9.68
C GLU A 328 -16.91 -35.45 10.40
N GLU A 329 -16.04 -34.49 10.71
CA GLU A 329 -15.25 -34.50 11.93
C GLU A 329 -15.14 -33.02 12.33
N ASP A 330 -15.70 -32.77 13.50
CA ASP A 330 -15.89 -31.49 14.15
C ASP A 330 -14.57 -30.80 14.46
N ASP A 331 -14.50 -29.49 14.21
CA ASP A 331 -13.70 -28.57 15.02
C ASP A 331 -14.44 -27.23 15.06
N GLU A 332 -15.46 -27.21 15.91
CA GLU A 332 -16.03 -26.01 16.51
C GLU A 332 -14.90 -25.34 17.31
N VAL A 333 -14.20 -24.36 16.70
CA VAL A 333 -13.39 -23.44 17.50
C VAL A 333 -14.37 -22.49 18.19
N SER A 334 -14.72 -22.87 19.41
CA SER A 334 -15.39 -22.05 20.40
C SER A 334 -14.69 -20.69 20.51
N GLU A 335 -15.49 -19.62 20.37
CA GLU A 335 -15.14 -18.30 20.89
C GLU A 335 -15.01 -18.40 22.41
N GLU A 336 -13.81 -18.71 22.90
CA GLU A 336 -13.47 -18.46 24.30
C GLU A 336 -13.33 -16.96 24.48
N LYS A 337 -14.33 -16.39 25.18
CA LYS A 337 -14.19 -15.13 25.88
C LYS A 337 -13.12 -15.31 26.96
N GLU A 338 -11.89 -14.88 26.69
CA GLU A 338 -10.97 -14.53 27.78
C GLU A 338 -11.49 -13.27 28.46
N SER A 339 -12.22 -13.48 29.56
CA SER A 339 -12.36 -12.50 30.61
C SER A 339 -11.07 -12.51 31.44
N GLU A 340 -10.12 -11.63 31.13
CA GLU A 340 -9.10 -11.25 32.11
C GLU A 340 -9.80 -10.44 33.21
N GLN A 341 -10.09 -11.09 34.33
CA GLN A 341 -10.27 -10.37 35.59
C GLN A 341 -8.90 -9.87 36.02
N GLU A 342 -8.71 -8.55 35.96
CA GLU A 342 -7.66 -7.86 36.71
C GLU A 342 -7.84 -8.20 38.20
N GLU A 343 -6.99 -9.08 38.72
CA GLU A 343 -6.75 -9.18 40.16
C GLU A 343 -5.99 -7.90 40.56
N ILE A 344 -6.70 -7.01 41.25
CA ILE A 344 -6.15 -5.79 41.82
C ILE A 344 -5.16 -6.21 42.91
N GLU A 345 -3.86 -6.18 42.61
CA GLU A 345 -2.82 -6.25 43.63
C GLU A 345 -2.82 -4.90 44.38
N GLU A 346 -3.26 -4.91 45.64
CA GLU A 346 -3.19 -3.72 46.50
C GLU A 346 -1.73 -3.24 46.61
N PRO A 347 -1.47 -1.92 46.57
CA PRO A 347 -0.12 -1.40 46.74
C PRO A 347 0.39 -1.70 48.17
N PRO A 348 1.70 -1.98 48.33
CA PRO A 348 2.26 -2.20 49.66
C PRO A 348 2.10 -0.93 50.52
N PRO A 349 1.90 -1.09 51.85
CA PRO A 349 1.67 0.04 52.73
C PRO A 349 2.86 0.99 52.75
N VAL A 350 2.54 2.29 52.67
CA VAL A 350 3.48 3.39 52.90
C VAL A 350 4.03 3.27 54.32
N ILE A 351 5.32 3.00 54.44
CA ILE A 351 6.05 3.17 55.70
C ILE A 351 6.37 4.66 55.80
N GLU A 352 5.62 5.36 56.64
CA GLU A 352 6.01 6.67 57.16
C GLU A 352 7.18 6.48 58.13
N ASP A 353 8.41 6.60 57.64
CA ASP A 353 9.54 6.88 58.53
C ASP A 353 9.72 8.39 58.65
N LYS A 354 9.41 8.81 59.88
CA LYS A 354 9.46 10.17 60.41
C LYS A 354 10.86 10.74 60.37
N ASP A 355 10.87 12.06 60.20
CA ASP A 355 11.91 13.00 60.56
C ASP A 355 12.91 12.49 61.61
N GLU A 356 14.19 12.44 61.25
CA GLU A 356 15.25 12.73 62.21
C GLU A 356 16.31 13.64 61.57
N ASP A 357 16.19 14.90 61.98
CA ASP A 357 17.11 16.00 61.92
C ASP A 357 18.50 15.59 62.45
N SER A 358 19.56 15.81 61.65
CA SER A 358 20.87 16.11 62.23
C SER A 358 21.77 16.84 61.23
N SER A 359 21.82 18.16 61.44
CA SER A 359 22.92 19.06 61.09
C SER A 359 24.30 18.44 61.33
N THR A 360 25.26 18.71 60.42
CA THR A 360 26.67 19.16 60.67
C THR A 360 27.34 19.35 59.30
N GLN A 361 27.39 20.55 58.72
CA GLN A 361 28.47 21.56 58.77
C GLN A 361 29.85 21.16 58.19
N ILE A 362 30.27 21.93 57.16
CA ILE A 362 31.58 22.62 56.96
C ILE A 362 32.82 21.68 56.92
N ILE A 363 33.59 21.53 55.84
CA ILE A 363 34.36 22.47 54.99
C ILE A 363 34.51 21.87 53.59
#